data_AF-A0A7C4UT89-F1
#
_entry.id   AF-A0A7C4UT89-F1
#
_cell.length_a   1.000
_cell.length_b   1.000
_cell.length_c   1.000
_cell.angle_alpha   90.00
_cell.angle_beta   90.00
_cell.angle_gamma   90.00
#
_symmetry.space_group_name_H-M   'P 1'
#
loop_
_entity.id
_entity.type
_entity.pdbx_description
1 polymer ?
#
loop_
_entity_poly.entity_id
_entity_poly.type
_entity_poly.pdbx_seq_one_letter_code
_entity_poly.pdbx_strand_id
1 'polypeptide(L)'
;MKNFIVICIALLIITACAAPQPPVVPTNTPVPSFETATPFTASTATPAIATSTVATLPPIFTPTNTAVAPAATLTSSPPVMGIHNPYAVILVSAGDVLNIRSSAGTGHSIVGSFEPTAVGVNRTGPAASAGGDRWVEIQNPAGGTGWVNANFLTEYVAPSAFCTDSRVNDLLNNVRSAMLNSNGDLLESLVSPEHGLDLRLWRWGTVANYTPKEAAWVFESDYVVSWGPAPGSGTETSGTFSEQPLPKLQEVFSANYSLHCNNTLDLATFSLEPWPAEYTNINFYTVYKPGSEQYGGLDWRAWIAGVEFVQGTPKLVALIHFQWEP
;
A
#
# COMPACT_ATOMS: atom_id res chain seq x y z
N MET A 1 18.94 63.62 39.78
CA MET A 1 18.92 64.60 38.67
C MET A 1 18.78 63.87 37.35
N LYS A 2 17.55 63.73 36.84
CA LYS A 2 17.27 63.43 35.41
C LYS A 2 15.83 63.87 35.12
N ASN A 3 15.69 65.19 35.02
CA ASN A 3 14.64 65.92 34.31
C ASN A 3 14.84 65.63 32.80
N PHE A 4 13.90 65.66 31.85
CA PHE A 4 12.51 66.10 31.67
C PHE A 4 12.21 65.68 30.18
N ILE A 5 11.05 65.18 29.76
CA ILE A 5 9.99 65.97 29.06
C ILE A 5 9.00 64.96 28.46
N VAL A 6 7.73 65.18 28.80
CA VAL A 6 6.51 64.68 28.15
C VAL A 6 6.22 65.59 26.95
N ILE A 7 5.58 65.09 25.88
CA ILE A 7 4.39 65.69 25.22
C ILE A 7 4.26 65.32 23.72
N CYS A 8 3.01 65.00 23.36
CA CYS A 8 2.29 65.14 22.09
C CYS A 8 2.20 63.98 21.08
N ILE A 9 1.00 63.40 21.12
CA ILE A 9 0.24 62.65 20.12
C ILE A 9 0.09 63.46 18.81
N ALA A 10 0.30 62.80 17.67
CA ALA A 10 -0.36 63.16 16.42
C ALA A 10 -0.64 61.89 15.60
N LEU A 11 -1.92 61.51 15.54
CA LEU A 11 -2.49 60.56 14.59
C LEU A 11 -2.21 61.05 13.16
N LEU A 12 -1.64 60.19 12.31
CA LEU A 12 -1.65 60.39 10.86
C LEU A 12 -2.37 59.20 10.21
N ILE A 13 -3.65 59.45 9.93
CA ILE A 13 -4.52 58.61 9.13
C ILE A 13 -4.14 58.86 7.67
N ILE A 14 -3.60 57.86 6.98
CA ILE A 14 -3.30 57.94 5.55
C ILE A 14 -4.47 57.31 4.79
N THR A 15 -5.43 58.14 4.41
CA THR A 15 -6.50 57.77 3.48
C THR A 15 -6.09 58.10 2.04
N ALA A 16 -5.99 57.03 1.24
CA ALA A 16 -6.33 56.85 -0.18
C ALA A 16 -5.85 57.83 -1.27
N CYS A 17 -5.23 57.26 -2.30
CA CYS A 17 -5.49 57.59 -3.72
C CYS A 17 -5.12 56.38 -4.59
N ALA A 18 -6.03 55.40 -4.70
CA ALA A 18 -5.97 54.40 -5.77
C ALA A 18 -6.80 54.93 -6.95
N ALA A 19 -6.16 55.09 -8.11
CA ALA A 19 -6.80 55.54 -9.34
C ALA A 19 -7.88 54.53 -9.79
N PRO A 20 -9.01 54.99 -10.38
CA PRO A 20 -10.04 54.11 -10.88
C PRO A 20 -9.52 53.31 -12.07
N GLN A 21 -9.47 51.98 -11.92
CA GLN A 21 -9.26 51.06 -13.05
C GLN A 21 -10.48 51.15 -13.99
N PRO A 22 -10.27 51.24 -15.32
CA PRO A 22 -11.37 51.22 -16.28
C PRO A 22 -12.13 49.88 -16.21
N PRO A 23 -13.44 49.86 -16.51
CA PRO A 23 -14.23 48.64 -16.46
C PRO A 23 -13.67 47.61 -17.45
N VAL A 24 -13.31 46.43 -16.93
CA VAL A 24 -12.95 45.28 -17.75
C VAL A 24 -14.19 44.83 -18.50
N VAL A 25 -14.19 45.06 -19.82
CA VAL A 25 -15.20 44.50 -20.73
C VAL A 25 -15.01 42.98 -20.74
N PRO A 26 -16.05 42.18 -20.45
CA PRO A 26 -15.94 40.74 -20.62
C PRO A 26 -15.71 40.45 -22.10
N THR A 27 -14.53 39.91 -22.42
CA THR A 27 -14.27 39.35 -23.74
C THR A 27 -15.10 38.07 -23.83
N ASN A 28 -16.23 38.14 -24.54
CA ASN A 28 -17.03 36.98 -24.89
C ASN A 28 -16.21 36.11 -25.85
N THR A 29 -15.48 35.15 -25.30
CA THR A 29 -15.02 33.99 -26.05
C THR A 29 -16.26 33.22 -26.51
N PRO A 30 -16.43 32.91 -27.81
CA PRO A 30 -17.58 32.15 -28.27
C PRO A 30 -17.54 30.75 -27.64
N VAL A 31 -18.59 30.41 -26.92
CA VAL A 31 -18.86 29.06 -26.42
C VAL A 31 -19.09 28.15 -27.63
N PRO A 32 -18.49 26.95 -27.72
CA PRO A 32 -18.87 26.00 -28.75
C PRO A 32 -20.35 25.67 -28.60
N SER A 33 -21.10 25.79 -29.71
CA SER A 33 -22.53 25.52 -29.76
C SER A 33 -22.79 24.06 -29.39
N PHE A 34 -23.62 23.84 -28.36
CA PHE A 34 -24.22 22.54 -28.13
C PHE A 34 -25.21 22.27 -29.25
N GLU A 35 -24.92 21.26 -30.08
CA GLU A 35 -25.87 20.73 -31.04
C GLU A 35 -27.12 20.25 -30.29
N THR A 36 -28.27 20.73 -30.76
CA THR A 36 -29.58 20.35 -30.25
C THR A 36 -29.83 18.89 -30.59
N ALA A 37 -30.07 18.06 -29.58
CA ALA A 37 -30.48 16.67 -29.77
C ALA A 37 -31.76 16.61 -30.62
N THR A 38 -31.65 15.99 -31.80
CA THR A 38 -32.78 15.62 -32.64
C THR A 38 -33.74 14.69 -31.88
N PRO A 39 -35.06 14.93 -31.90
CA PRO A 39 -36.01 14.00 -31.30
C PRO A 39 -36.03 12.68 -32.07
N PHE A 40 -35.92 11.57 -31.34
CA PHE A 40 -36.08 10.22 -31.85
C PHE A 40 -37.49 10.06 -32.43
N THR A 41 -37.58 9.69 -33.71
CA THR A 41 -38.80 9.21 -34.33
C THR A 41 -39.11 7.81 -33.80
N ALA A 42 -40.25 7.66 -33.12
CA ALA A 42 -40.77 6.37 -32.72
C ALA A 42 -41.20 5.56 -33.96
N SER A 43 -40.53 4.44 -34.21
CA SER A 43 -40.93 3.48 -35.24
C SER A 43 -42.09 2.63 -34.71
N THR A 44 -43.28 2.85 -35.27
CA THR A 44 -44.46 1.98 -35.11
C THR A 44 -44.35 0.79 -36.06
N ALA A 45 -43.71 -0.29 -35.62
CA ALA A 45 -43.81 -1.59 -36.27
C ALA A 45 -44.75 -2.49 -35.46
N THR A 46 -45.91 -2.77 -36.04
CA THR A 46 -46.90 -3.75 -35.57
C THR A 46 -46.30 -5.15 -35.52
N PRO A 47 -46.38 -5.91 -34.42
CA PRO A 47 -45.96 -7.30 -34.42
C PRO A 47 -46.99 -8.17 -35.17
N ALA A 48 -46.54 -8.82 -36.23
CA ALA A 48 -47.29 -9.89 -36.89
C ALA A 48 -47.31 -11.13 -35.99
N ILE A 49 -48.50 -11.64 -35.71
CA ILE A 49 -48.72 -12.87 -34.95
C ILE A 49 -48.30 -14.05 -35.84
N ALA A 50 -47.18 -14.69 -35.51
CA ALA A 50 -46.79 -15.96 -36.09
C ALA A 50 -47.62 -17.09 -35.45
N THR A 51 -48.27 -17.88 -36.29
CA THR A 51 -49.02 -19.09 -35.93
C THR A 51 -48.07 -20.19 -35.47
N SER A 52 -48.20 -20.61 -34.21
CA SER A 52 -47.43 -21.71 -33.62
C SER A 52 -47.80 -23.05 -34.26
N THR A 53 -46.87 -23.65 -34.98
CA THR A 53 -46.94 -25.06 -35.38
C THR A 53 -46.43 -25.91 -34.21
N VAL A 54 -47.23 -26.89 -33.77
CA VAL A 54 -46.88 -27.83 -32.71
C VAL A 54 -45.76 -28.73 -33.20
N ALA A 55 -44.54 -28.52 -32.71
CA ALA A 55 -43.42 -29.44 -32.87
C ALA A 55 -43.45 -30.49 -31.75
N THR A 56 -43.39 -31.76 -32.15
CA THR A 56 -43.34 -32.93 -31.28
C THR A 56 -42.08 -32.94 -30.40
N LEU A 57 -42.27 -33.16 -29.10
CA LEU A 57 -41.20 -33.28 -28.10
C LEU A 57 -40.29 -34.50 -28.39
N PRO A 58 -38.96 -34.33 -28.51
CA PRO A 58 -38.02 -35.42 -28.33
C PRO A 58 -37.85 -35.76 -26.83
N PRO A 59 -37.37 -36.97 -26.48
CA PRO A 59 -37.33 -37.44 -25.09
C PRO A 59 -36.44 -36.56 -24.19
N ILE A 60 -36.90 -36.40 -22.95
CA ILE A 60 -36.17 -35.75 -21.86
C ILE A 60 -34.87 -36.51 -21.61
N PHE A 61 -33.74 -35.92 -21.99
CA PHE A 61 -32.44 -36.30 -21.46
C PHE A 61 -32.24 -35.55 -20.14
N THR A 62 -32.19 -36.27 -19.02
CA THR A 62 -31.60 -35.76 -17.78
C THR A 62 -30.14 -35.43 -18.07
N PRO A 63 -29.68 -34.18 -17.90
CA PRO A 63 -28.25 -33.93 -17.86
C PRO A 63 -27.74 -34.48 -16.53
N THR A 64 -27.24 -35.72 -16.56
CA THR A 64 -26.23 -36.18 -15.61
C THR A 64 -24.97 -35.38 -15.91
N ASN A 65 -24.96 -34.12 -15.47
CA ASN A 65 -23.79 -33.27 -15.57
C ASN A 65 -22.88 -33.60 -14.40
N THR A 66 -22.22 -34.75 -14.47
CA THR A 66 -21.00 -35.00 -13.71
C THR A 66 -19.86 -34.23 -14.39
N ALA A 67 -20.00 -32.90 -14.46
CA ALA A 67 -18.89 -32.04 -14.78
C ALA A 67 -18.06 -31.94 -13.51
N VAL A 68 -17.11 -32.86 -13.38
CA VAL A 68 -16.02 -32.78 -12.41
C VAL A 68 -15.39 -31.40 -12.61
N ALA A 69 -15.55 -30.52 -11.62
CA ALA A 69 -14.82 -29.26 -11.56
C ALA A 69 -13.32 -29.58 -11.77
N PRO A 70 -12.57 -28.81 -12.59
CA PRO A 70 -11.16 -29.08 -12.78
C PRO A 70 -10.50 -29.16 -11.41
N ALA A 71 -9.98 -30.34 -11.07
CA ALA A 71 -9.22 -30.53 -9.86
C ALA A 71 -8.07 -29.52 -9.92
N ALA A 72 -8.01 -28.59 -8.96
CA ALA A 72 -6.85 -27.76 -8.78
C ALA A 72 -5.64 -28.69 -8.68
N THR A 73 -4.70 -28.57 -9.60
CA THR A 73 -3.50 -29.40 -9.63
C THR A 73 -2.68 -29.05 -8.39
N LEU A 74 -2.81 -29.84 -7.33
CA LEU A 74 -2.04 -29.65 -6.10
C LEU A 74 -0.61 -30.10 -6.38
N THR A 75 0.26 -29.16 -6.68
CA THR A 75 1.70 -29.41 -6.61
C THR A 75 2.13 -29.28 -5.16
N SER A 76 2.73 -30.33 -4.60
CA SER A 76 3.38 -30.25 -3.30
C SER A 76 4.56 -29.28 -3.41
N SER A 77 4.49 -28.16 -2.69
CA SER A 77 5.61 -27.23 -2.57
C SER A 77 6.69 -27.88 -1.68
N PRO A 78 8.00 -27.65 -1.93
CA PRO A 78 9.04 -28.18 -1.07
C PRO A 78 8.77 -27.81 0.40
N PRO A 79 8.93 -28.74 1.34
CA PRO A 79 8.72 -28.47 2.76
C PRO A 79 9.71 -27.39 3.21
N VAL A 80 9.18 -26.39 3.90
CA VAL A 80 9.97 -25.36 4.56
C VAL A 80 10.82 -26.03 5.64
N MET A 81 12.15 -25.91 5.56
CA MET A 81 13.05 -26.39 6.61
C MET A 81 12.91 -25.50 7.84
N GLY A 82 12.09 -25.93 8.81
CA GLY A 82 11.81 -25.22 10.05
C GLY A 82 10.61 -24.28 9.94
N ILE A 83 9.48 -24.68 10.52
CA ILE A 83 8.30 -23.78 10.59
C ILE A 83 8.50 -22.85 11.79
N HIS A 84 8.73 -21.57 11.52
CA HIS A 84 8.85 -20.53 12.54
C HIS A 84 7.46 -20.08 13.03
N ASN A 85 6.82 -20.93 13.83
CA ASN A 85 5.58 -20.57 14.51
C ASN A 85 5.85 -19.66 15.72
N PRO A 86 4.87 -18.80 16.09
CA PRO A 86 3.60 -18.58 15.41
C PRO A 86 3.67 -17.61 14.23
N TYR A 87 2.64 -17.61 13.39
CA TYR A 87 2.38 -16.60 12.35
C TYR A 87 1.27 -15.63 12.80
N ALA A 88 1.13 -14.52 12.07
CA ALA A 88 0.07 -13.54 12.24
C ALA A 88 -0.55 -13.16 10.90
N VAL A 89 -1.80 -12.69 10.94
CA VAL A 89 -2.55 -12.24 9.76
C VAL A 89 -2.11 -10.83 9.37
N ILE A 90 -1.87 -10.64 8.08
CA ILE A 90 -1.53 -9.36 7.45
C ILE A 90 -2.27 -9.21 6.13
N LEU A 91 -2.30 -8.01 5.57
CA LEU A 91 -2.88 -7.70 4.25
C LEU A 91 -4.40 -7.95 4.16
N VAL A 92 -5.08 -8.01 5.31
CA VAL A 92 -6.53 -8.10 5.41
C VAL A 92 -7.04 -6.78 5.98
N SER A 93 -7.99 -6.14 5.30
CA SER A 93 -8.58 -4.88 5.76
C SER A 93 -9.47 -5.09 6.99
N ALA A 94 -9.63 -4.05 7.82
CA ALA A 94 -10.34 -4.12 9.11
C ALA A 94 -11.82 -4.56 9.05
N GLY A 95 -12.44 -4.54 7.86
CA GLY A 95 -13.82 -4.98 7.63
C GLY A 95 -13.96 -6.36 6.98
N ASP A 96 -12.85 -7.10 6.82
CA ASP A 96 -12.80 -8.41 6.16
C ASP A 96 -12.18 -9.48 7.09
N VAL A 97 -12.10 -10.73 6.62
CA VAL A 97 -11.55 -11.86 7.36
C VAL A 97 -10.68 -12.76 6.48
N LEU A 98 -9.66 -13.37 7.06
CA LEU A 98 -8.92 -14.43 6.39
C LEU A 98 -9.66 -15.76 6.52
N ASN A 99 -10.24 -16.24 5.42
CA ASN A 99 -10.97 -17.50 5.39
C ASN A 99 -10.05 -18.73 5.56
N ILE A 100 -10.40 -19.61 6.49
CA ILE A 100 -9.81 -20.95 6.63
C ILE A 100 -10.65 -21.92 5.80
N ARG A 101 -10.02 -22.69 4.92
CA ARG A 101 -10.70 -23.60 3.97
C ARG A 101 -10.39 -25.06 4.24
N SER A 102 -11.27 -25.94 3.78
CA SER A 102 -11.12 -27.40 3.96
C SER A 102 -9.96 -28.02 3.18
N SER A 103 -9.45 -27.34 2.15
CA SER A 103 -8.29 -27.73 1.35
C SER A 103 -7.70 -26.48 0.67
N ALA A 104 -6.50 -26.60 0.10
CA ALA A 104 -5.82 -25.55 -0.63
C ALA A 104 -6.65 -25.06 -1.84
N GLY A 105 -7.02 -23.79 -1.85
CA GLY A 105 -7.69 -23.13 -2.97
C GLY A 105 -9.02 -22.46 -2.60
N THR A 106 -9.36 -21.41 -3.34
CA THR A 106 -10.58 -20.60 -3.10
C THR A 106 -11.89 -21.33 -3.39
N GLY A 107 -11.85 -22.45 -4.12
CA GLY A 107 -13.02 -23.28 -4.43
C GLY A 107 -13.47 -24.21 -3.30
N HIS A 108 -12.69 -24.35 -2.22
CA HIS A 108 -13.01 -25.23 -1.10
C HIS A 108 -13.87 -24.54 -0.04
N SER A 109 -14.69 -25.33 0.66
CA SER A 109 -15.60 -24.83 1.69
C SER A 109 -14.85 -24.11 2.81
N ILE A 110 -15.41 -23.01 3.30
CA ILE A 110 -14.89 -22.27 4.45
C ILE A 110 -15.25 -23.06 5.73
N VAL A 111 -14.25 -23.35 6.55
CA VAL A 111 -14.35 -24.13 7.80
C VAL A 111 -13.98 -23.30 9.05
N GLY A 112 -13.69 -22.02 8.86
CA GLY A 112 -13.37 -21.06 9.91
C GLY A 112 -12.84 -19.77 9.31
N SER A 113 -12.43 -18.83 10.16
CA SER A 113 -11.81 -17.58 9.75
C SER A 113 -10.86 -17.07 10.82
N PHE A 114 -9.93 -16.22 10.41
CA PHE A 114 -9.15 -15.38 11.31
C PHE A 114 -9.54 -13.92 11.11
N GLU A 115 -9.58 -13.18 12.22
CA GLU A 115 -9.67 -11.72 12.20
C GLU A 115 -8.41 -11.11 11.56
N PRO A 116 -8.50 -9.90 10.97
CA PRO A 116 -7.36 -9.21 10.35
C PRO A 116 -6.14 -9.04 11.27
N THR A 117 -6.39 -8.95 12.57
CA THR A 117 -5.36 -8.71 13.59
C THR A 117 -4.91 -9.99 14.29
N ALA A 118 -5.38 -11.17 13.85
CA ALA A 118 -5.12 -12.43 14.53
C ALA A 118 -3.61 -12.75 14.56
N VAL A 119 -3.14 -13.16 15.73
CA VAL A 119 -1.79 -13.66 15.99
C VAL A 119 -1.87 -15.10 16.52
N GLY A 120 -0.74 -15.81 16.58
CA GLY A 120 -0.74 -17.18 17.11
C GLY A 120 -1.20 -18.24 16.10
N VAL A 121 -1.16 -17.93 14.80
CA VAL A 121 -1.51 -18.87 13.73
C VAL A 121 -0.40 -19.92 13.62
N ASN A 122 -0.70 -21.16 14.01
CA ASN A 122 0.28 -22.24 13.93
C ASN A 122 0.15 -23.01 12.62
N ARG A 123 1.16 -22.93 11.77
CA ARG A 123 1.28 -23.78 10.58
C ARG A 123 1.67 -25.20 10.97
N THR A 124 1.06 -26.18 10.32
CA THR A 124 1.29 -27.62 10.58
C THR A 124 2.34 -28.23 9.65
N GLY A 125 2.67 -27.56 8.54
CA GLY A 125 3.76 -27.91 7.63
C GLY A 125 3.35 -28.16 6.18
N PRO A 126 2.24 -28.87 5.90
CA PRO A 126 1.76 -29.03 4.53
C PRO A 126 1.56 -27.69 3.81
N ALA A 127 2.01 -27.66 2.56
CA ALA A 127 1.85 -26.53 1.66
C ALA A 127 1.55 -27.03 0.25
N ALA A 128 0.69 -26.32 -0.46
CA ALA A 128 0.29 -26.66 -1.82
C ALA A 128 0.05 -25.38 -2.63
N SER A 129 0.29 -25.43 -3.93
CA SER A 129 -0.11 -24.37 -4.83
C SER A 129 -1.48 -24.67 -5.43
N ALA A 130 -2.39 -23.69 -5.39
CA ALA A 130 -3.73 -23.81 -5.96
C ALA A 130 -4.18 -22.45 -6.50
N GLY A 131 -4.51 -22.41 -7.80
CA GLY A 131 -4.95 -21.16 -8.46
C GLY A 131 -3.84 -20.11 -8.66
N GLY A 132 -2.57 -20.52 -8.62
CA GLY A 132 -1.42 -19.60 -8.66
C GLY A 132 -0.94 -19.14 -7.29
N ASP A 133 -1.78 -19.29 -6.26
CA ASP A 133 -1.44 -18.93 -4.89
C ASP A 133 -0.81 -20.08 -4.13
N ARG A 134 0.03 -19.74 -3.15
CA ARG A 134 0.55 -20.68 -2.17
C ARG A 134 -0.40 -20.78 -0.99
N TRP A 135 -0.80 -22.00 -0.66
CA TRP A 135 -1.64 -22.32 0.48
C TRP A 135 -0.85 -23.12 1.50
N VAL A 136 -1.12 -22.86 2.77
CA VAL A 136 -0.47 -23.55 3.89
C VAL A 136 -1.53 -24.10 4.84
N GLU A 137 -1.29 -25.29 5.35
CA GLU A 137 -2.13 -25.87 6.38
C GLU A 137 -1.77 -25.27 7.75
N ILE A 138 -2.81 -24.96 8.51
CA ILE A 138 -2.77 -24.37 9.84
C ILE A 138 -3.62 -25.17 10.83
N GLN A 139 -3.35 -24.99 12.11
CA GLN A 139 -4.21 -25.44 13.19
C GLN A 139 -5.43 -24.52 13.26
N ASN A 140 -6.62 -25.06 12.97
CA ASN A 140 -7.85 -24.28 13.01
C ASN A 140 -8.23 -24.03 14.49
N PRO A 141 -8.51 -22.78 14.91
CA PRO A 141 -8.99 -22.46 16.26
C PRO A 141 -10.27 -23.20 16.65
N ALA A 142 -11.14 -23.52 15.66
CA ALA A 142 -12.36 -24.30 15.87
C ALA A 142 -12.11 -25.81 16.04
N GLY A 143 -10.85 -26.27 15.93
CA GLY A 143 -10.45 -27.67 15.99
C GLY A 143 -10.08 -28.26 14.63
N GLY A 144 -9.20 -29.26 14.62
CA GLY A 144 -8.67 -29.87 13.39
C GLY A 144 -7.73 -28.95 12.62
N THR A 145 -7.53 -29.22 11.32
CA THR A 145 -6.70 -28.40 10.45
C THR A 145 -7.53 -27.68 9.40
N GLY A 146 -6.93 -26.69 8.75
CA GLY A 146 -7.50 -26.00 7.61
C GLY A 146 -6.42 -25.30 6.81
N TRP A 147 -6.80 -24.75 5.66
CA TRP A 147 -5.88 -24.15 4.71
C TRP A 147 -6.16 -22.66 4.55
N VAL A 148 -5.11 -21.86 4.57
CA VAL A 148 -5.18 -20.42 4.33
C VAL A 148 -4.20 -20.03 3.22
N ASN A 149 -4.49 -18.95 2.49
CA ASN A 149 -3.55 -18.40 1.52
C ASN A 149 -2.38 -17.77 2.30
N ALA A 150 -1.16 -18.18 1.96
CA ALA A 150 0.07 -17.81 2.66
C ALA A 150 0.44 -16.33 2.49
N ASN A 151 -0.07 -15.65 1.45
CA ASN A 151 0.16 -14.22 1.22
C ASN A 151 -0.48 -13.31 2.29
N PHE A 152 -1.35 -13.86 3.14
CA PHE A 152 -1.97 -13.14 4.25
C PHE A 152 -1.34 -13.51 5.60
N LEU A 153 -0.19 -14.16 5.58
CA LEU A 153 0.51 -14.59 6.79
C LEU A 153 1.94 -14.08 6.80
N THR A 154 2.38 -13.61 7.96
CA THR A 154 3.80 -13.34 8.23
C THR A 154 4.23 -14.00 9.53
N GLU A 155 5.52 -14.27 9.68
CA GLU A 155 6.06 -14.78 10.95
C GLU A 155 5.82 -13.77 12.06
N TYR A 156 5.22 -14.21 13.16
CA TYR A 156 4.90 -13.31 14.25
C TYR A 156 6.14 -13.10 15.13
N VAL A 157 6.60 -11.86 15.17
CA VAL A 157 7.61 -11.39 16.12
C VAL A 157 6.98 -10.36 17.03
N ALA A 158 7.03 -10.60 18.34
CA ALA A 158 6.50 -9.65 19.32
C ALA A 158 7.25 -8.32 19.22
N PRO A 159 6.56 -7.16 19.35
CA PRO A 159 7.18 -5.84 19.22
C PRO A 159 8.45 -5.63 20.07
N SER A 160 8.47 -6.13 21.31
CA SER A 160 9.63 -6.01 22.19
C SER A 160 10.84 -6.85 21.73
N ALA A 161 10.59 -8.05 21.18
CA ALA A 161 11.64 -8.88 20.60
C ALA A 161 12.18 -8.26 19.31
N PHE A 162 11.30 -7.71 18.48
CA PHE A 162 11.68 -6.99 17.27
C PHE A 162 12.59 -5.79 17.56
N CYS A 163 12.20 -4.91 18.49
CA CYS A 163 12.95 -3.69 18.80
C CYS A 163 14.32 -3.95 19.44
N THR A 164 14.58 -5.16 19.94
CA THR A 164 15.86 -5.54 20.56
C THR A 164 16.73 -6.43 19.66
N ASP A 165 16.23 -6.82 18.48
CA ASP A 165 16.96 -7.66 17.54
C ASP A 165 17.97 -6.84 16.72
N SER A 166 19.27 -7.11 16.92
CA SER A 166 20.34 -6.40 16.22
C SER A 166 20.30 -6.62 14.70
N ARG A 167 19.75 -7.76 14.23
CA ARG A 167 19.67 -8.09 12.81
C ARG A 167 18.75 -7.15 12.05
N VAL A 168 17.77 -6.56 12.73
CA VAL A 168 16.89 -5.54 12.14
C VAL A 168 17.66 -4.25 11.89
N ASN A 169 18.54 -3.84 12.83
CA ASN A 169 19.41 -2.69 12.62
C ASN A 169 20.42 -2.95 11.48
N ASP A 170 20.95 -4.17 11.38
CA ASP A 170 21.82 -4.56 10.27
C ASP A 170 21.08 -4.52 8.92
N LEU A 171 19.82 -4.98 8.87
CA LEU A 171 18.95 -4.83 7.71
C LEU A 171 18.80 -3.36 7.32
N LEU A 172 18.46 -2.47 8.26
CA LEU A 172 18.29 -1.03 7.97
C LEU A 172 19.60 -0.38 7.49
N ASN A 173 20.75 -0.77 8.05
CA ASN A 173 22.05 -0.31 7.59
C ASN A 173 22.36 -0.79 6.16
N ASN A 174 21.98 -2.02 5.82
CA ASN A 174 22.12 -2.54 4.47
C ASN A 174 21.16 -1.86 3.49
N VAL A 175 19.93 -1.55 3.90
CA VAL A 175 18.98 -0.75 3.10
C VAL A 175 19.57 0.63 2.83
N ARG A 176 20.12 1.29 3.85
CA ARG A 176 20.85 2.56 3.69
C ARG A 176 21.98 2.43 2.66
N SER A 177 22.84 1.42 2.79
CA SER A 177 23.93 1.18 1.84
C SER A 177 23.42 0.92 0.43
N ALA A 178 22.32 0.17 0.27
CA ALA A 178 21.73 -0.10 -1.03
C ALA A 178 21.24 1.19 -1.70
N MET A 179 20.55 2.08 -0.96
CA MET A 179 20.04 3.34 -1.50
C MET A 179 21.14 4.35 -1.80
N LEU A 180 22.15 4.47 -0.93
CA LEU A 180 23.24 5.44 -1.10
C LEU A 180 24.18 5.07 -2.25
N ASN A 181 24.35 3.78 -2.53
CA ASN A 181 25.23 3.29 -3.58
C ASN A 181 24.49 2.79 -4.82
N SER A 182 23.15 2.94 -4.86
CA SER A 182 22.29 2.38 -5.90
C SER A 182 22.59 0.90 -6.19
N ASN A 183 22.80 0.12 -5.13
CA ASN A 183 23.21 -1.29 -5.22
C ASN A 183 21.97 -2.19 -5.28
N GLY A 184 21.61 -2.58 -6.52
CA GLY A 184 20.50 -3.47 -6.84
C GLY A 184 20.60 -4.86 -6.22
N ASP A 185 21.74 -5.53 -6.40
CA ASP A 185 21.98 -6.88 -5.86
C ASP A 185 21.81 -6.93 -4.33
N LEU A 186 22.30 -5.89 -3.64
CA LEU A 186 22.10 -5.76 -2.21
C LEU A 186 20.62 -5.59 -1.91
N LEU A 187 19.91 -4.70 -2.59
CA LEU A 187 18.48 -4.49 -2.36
C LEU A 187 17.65 -5.77 -2.59
N GLU A 188 17.92 -6.51 -3.67
CA GLU A 188 17.28 -7.81 -3.94
C GLU A 188 17.38 -8.75 -2.74
N SER A 189 18.56 -8.83 -2.12
CA SER A 189 18.79 -9.71 -0.97
C SER A 189 18.02 -9.29 0.29
N LEU A 190 17.63 -8.01 0.39
CA LEU A 190 16.95 -7.45 1.57
C LEU A 190 15.43 -7.50 1.44
N VAL A 191 14.89 -7.46 0.23
CA VAL A 191 13.45 -7.50 -0.04
C VAL A 191 12.85 -8.86 0.32
N SER A 192 11.62 -8.85 0.83
CA SER A 192 10.90 -10.07 1.16
C SER A 192 10.66 -10.94 -0.08
N PRO A 193 11.06 -12.23 -0.05
CA PRO A 193 10.72 -13.16 -1.12
C PRO A 193 9.25 -13.61 -1.09
N GLU A 194 8.53 -13.42 0.03
CA GLU A 194 7.13 -13.85 0.16
C GLU A 194 6.17 -12.72 -0.26
N HIS A 195 6.45 -11.46 0.11
CA HIS A 195 5.54 -10.32 -0.14
C HIS A 195 6.13 -9.21 -1.02
N GLY A 196 7.42 -9.25 -1.38
CA GLY A 196 8.07 -8.16 -2.09
C GLY A 196 8.25 -6.91 -1.21
N LEU A 197 8.39 -5.76 -1.86
CA LEU A 197 8.53 -4.45 -1.24
C LEU A 197 7.39 -3.54 -1.69
N ASP A 198 6.45 -3.25 -0.78
CA ASP A 198 5.43 -2.23 -0.97
C ASP A 198 6.02 -0.83 -0.75
N LEU A 199 6.14 -0.06 -1.83
CA LEU A 199 6.59 1.32 -1.77
C LEU A 199 5.43 2.29 -1.97
N ARG A 200 5.27 3.21 -1.01
CA ARG A 200 4.33 4.33 -1.06
C ARG A 200 5.08 5.65 -0.97
N LEU A 201 5.17 6.37 -2.09
CA LEU A 201 5.76 7.70 -2.12
C LEU A 201 4.87 8.75 -1.45
N TRP A 202 3.56 8.64 -1.67
CA TRP A 202 2.55 9.49 -1.07
C TRP A 202 1.59 8.63 -0.24
N ARG A 203 1.14 9.15 0.91
CA ARG A 203 0.32 8.40 1.88
C ARG A 203 -0.95 7.79 1.28
N TRP A 204 -1.61 8.52 0.37
CA TRP A 204 -2.81 8.10 -0.38
C TRP A 204 -2.50 7.76 -1.84
N GLY A 205 -1.22 7.61 -2.14
CA GLY A 205 -0.73 7.31 -3.47
C GLY A 205 -0.89 5.83 -3.82
N THR A 206 -0.56 5.51 -5.06
CA THR A 206 -0.49 4.13 -5.51
C THR A 206 0.66 3.39 -4.80
N VAL A 207 0.40 2.15 -4.42
CA VAL A 207 1.42 1.25 -3.90
C VAL A 207 2.11 0.58 -5.08
N ALA A 208 3.43 0.72 -5.18
CA ALA A 208 4.23 -0.05 -6.10
C ALA A 208 4.85 -1.23 -5.33
N ASN A 209 4.49 -2.46 -5.69
CA ASN A 209 5.10 -3.67 -5.14
C ASN A 209 6.26 -4.12 -6.03
N TYR A 210 7.46 -4.25 -5.45
CA TYR A 210 8.64 -4.75 -6.14
C TYR A 210 8.99 -6.13 -5.61
N THR A 211 8.99 -7.14 -6.48
CA THR A 211 9.59 -8.44 -6.15
C THR A 211 11.10 -8.29 -5.93
N PRO A 212 11.80 -9.24 -5.27
CA PRO A 212 13.26 -9.18 -5.14
C PRO A 212 13.98 -8.97 -6.48
N LYS A 213 13.49 -9.64 -7.53
CA LYS A 213 14.05 -9.50 -8.88
C LYS A 213 13.84 -8.12 -9.47
N GLU A 214 12.66 -7.51 -9.30
CA GLU A 214 12.42 -6.15 -9.77
C GLU A 214 13.22 -5.13 -8.96
N ALA A 215 13.37 -5.37 -7.65
CA ALA A 215 14.18 -4.54 -6.78
C ALA A 215 15.67 -4.52 -7.18
N ALA A 216 16.19 -5.63 -7.74
CA ALA A 216 17.54 -5.71 -8.27
C ALA A 216 17.83 -4.68 -9.37
N TRP A 217 16.84 -4.35 -10.20
CA TRP A 217 17.00 -3.47 -11.35
C TRP A 217 16.35 -2.10 -11.15
N VAL A 218 15.78 -1.83 -9.98
CA VAL A 218 14.95 -0.65 -9.73
C VAL A 218 15.70 0.68 -9.92
N PHE A 219 17.02 0.67 -9.71
CA PHE A 219 17.88 1.85 -9.87
C PHE A 219 18.15 2.19 -11.35
N GLU A 220 18.09 1.20 -12.23
CA GLU A 220 18.34 1.32 -13.67
C GLU A 220 17.06 1.34 -14.50
N SER A 221 15.94 0.98 -13.88
CA SER A 221 14.64 0.84 -14.52
C SER A 221 14.11 2.18 -15.04
N ASP A 222 13.59 2.15 -16.28
CA ASP A 222 12.82 3.21 -16.90
C ASP A 222 11.30 3.08 -16.65
N TYR A 223 10.89 2.13 -15.80
CA TYR A 223 9.49 1.89 -15.47
C TYR A 223 8.91 3.05 -14.67
N VAL A 224 7.96 3.75 -15.29
CA VAL A 224 7.27 4.90 -14.70
C VAL A 224 6.09 4.42 -13.85
N VAL A 225 6.09 4.81 -12.58
CA VAL A 225 4.97 4.61 -11.65
C VAL A 225 4.17 5.90 -11.55
N SER A 226 2.84 5.80 -11.54
CA SER A 226 1.97 6.89 -11.07
C SER A 226 1.94 6.81 -9.56
N TRP A 227 2.62 7.72 -8.87
CA TRP A 227 2.74 7.72 -7.42
C TRP A 227 1.52 8.32 -6.72
N GLY A 228 0.60 8.91 -7.47
CA GLY A 228 -0.58 9.58 -6.97
C GLY A 228 -0.38 11.09 -6.80
N PRO A 229 -1.42 11.79 -6.34
CA PRO A 229 -1.39 13.24 -6.16
C PRO A 229 -0.43 13.63 -5.04
N ALA A 230 0.48 14.55 -5.35
CA ALA A 230 1.39 15.14 -4.38
C ALA A 230 0.59 15.85 -3.29
N PRO A 231 0.99 15.70 -2.01
CA PRO A 231 0.34 16.40 -0.93
C PRO A 231 0.44 17.94 -1.07
N GLY A 232 -0.56 18.64 -0.56
CA GLY A 232 -0.69 20.10 -0.63
C GLY A 232 -1.15 20.61 -1.99
N SER A 233 -0.52 20.20 -3.10
CA SER A 233 -0.87 20.67 -4.44
C SER A 233 -1.97 19.84 -5.13
N GLY A 234 -2.09 18.55 -4.78
CA GLY A 234 -2.97 17.60 -5.47
C GLY A 234 -2.51 17.25 -6.88
N THR A 235 -1.32 17.70 -7.31
CA THR A 235 -0.81 17.44 -8.66
C THR A 235 -0.29 16.01 -8.78
N GLU A 236 -0.72 15.29 -9.81
CA GLU A 236 -0.26 13.92 -10.04
C GLU A 236 1.27 13.85 -10.15
N THR A 237 1.87 12.94 -9.40
CA THR A 237 3.30 12.66 -9.47
C THR A 237 3.51 11.35 -10.20
N SER A 238 4.30 11.38 -11.27
CA SER A 238 4.75 10.18 -11.95
C SER A 238 6.26 10.22 -12.17
N GLY A 239 6.86 9.04 -12.25
CA GLY A 239 8.28 8.89 -12.54
C GLY A 239 8.80 7.53 -12.11
N THR A 240 10.03 7.25 -12.49
CA THR A 240 10.75 6.04 -12.08
C THR A 240 11.07 6.07 -10.58
N PHE A 241 11.51 4.92 -10.04
CA PHE A 241 12.04 4.84 -8.69
C PHE A 241 13.23 5.80 -8.48
N SER A 242 14.12 5.88 -9.47
CA SER A 242 15.33 6.71 -9.43
C SER A 242 15.03 8.22 -9.50
N GLU A 243 13.93 8.61 -10.13
CA GLU A 243 13.52 10.02 -10.22
C GLU A 243 12.76 10.50 -8.98
N GLN A 244 11.95 9.63 -8.36
CA GLN A 244 10.95 10.05 -7.37
C GLN A 244 11.31 9.57 -5.94
N PRO A 245 11.24 8.26 -5.59
CA PRO A 245 11.67 7.74 -4.29
C PRO A 245 13.15 7.92 -3.95
N LEU A 246 14.06 7.60 -4.88
CA LEU A 246 15.48 7.46 -4.57
C LEU A 246 16.11 8.74 -4.00
N PRO A 247 15.92 9.93 -4.57
CA PRO A 247 16.52 11.16 -4.02
C PRO A 247 16.03 11.46 -2.60
N LYS A 248 14.76 11.12 -2.30
CA LYS A 248 14.15 11.32 -0.98
C LYS A 248 14.66 10.31 0.06
N LEU A 249 14.93 9.07 -0.36
CA LEU A 249 15.59 8.07 0.49
C LEU A 249 17.03 8.49 0.78
N GLN A 250 17.77 8.90 -0.25
CA GLN A 250 19.16 9.36 -0.13
C GLN A 250 19.27 10.61 0.75
N GLU A 251 18.34 11.56 0.65
CA GLU A 251 18.28 12.74 1.53
C GLU A 251 18.22 12.34 3.01
N VAL A 252 17.35 11.38 3.37
CA VAL A 252 17.22 10.93 4.77
C VAL A 252 18.45 10.12 5.20
N PHE A 253 18.88 9.16 4.38
CA PHE A 253 20.00 8.26 4.71
C PHE A 253 21.38 8.93 4.69
N SER A 254 21.52 10.09 4.04
CA SER A 254 22.74 10.90 4.09
C SER A 254 22.75 11.91 5.26
N ALA A 255 21.61 12.16 5.88
CA ALA A 255 21.48 13.07 7.01
C ALA A 255 21.80 12.40 8.36
N ASN A 256 21.84 13.22 9.43
CA ASN A 256 21.84 12.73 10.80
C ASN A 256 20.41 12.33 11.22
N TYR A 257 19.96 11.17 10.72
CA TYR A 257 18.64 10.65 11.04
C TYR A 257 18.62 9.90 12.39
N SER A 258 17.43 9.74 12.93
CA SER A 258 17.15 8.90 14.11
C SER A 258 16.26 7.73 13.73
N LEU A 259 16.37 6.63 14.48
CA LEU A 259 15.56 5.42 14.30
C LEU A 259 14.59 5.26 15.47
N HIS A 260 13.31 5.06 15.16
CA HIS A 260 12.26 4.87 16.16
C HIS A 260 11.52 3.57 15.90
N CYS A 261 11.68 2.60 16.78
CA CYS A 261 11.05 1.28 16.65
C CYS A 261 9.55 1.35 16.97
N ASN A 262 8.70 0.85 16.07
CA ASN A 262 7.24 0.76 16.23
C ASN A 262 6.60 2.05 16.74
N ASN A 263 7.18 3.20 16.37
CA ASN A 263 6.74 4.51 16.77
C ASN A 263 6.68 5.38 15.53
N THR A 264 5.47 5.78 15.15
CA THR A 264 5.22 6.64 13.99
C THR A 264 5.59 8.10 14.24
N LEU A 265 6.09 8.46 15.42
CA LEU A 265 6.26 9.84 15.87
C LEU A 265 4.92 10.62 15.74
N ASP A 266 5.01 11.94 15.63
CA ASP A 266 3.85 12.82 15.39
C ASP A 266 3.42 12.83 13.91
N LEU A 267 3.80 11.81 13.11
CA LEU A 267 3.31 11.68 11.73
C LEU A 267 1.78 11.55 11.68
N ALA A 268 1.16 11.16 12.79
CA ALA A 268 -0.30 11.12 12.96
C ALA A 268 -0.98 12.48 12.76
N THR A 269 -0.26 13.59 12.96
CA THR A 269 -0.75 14.94 12.68
C THR A 269 -0.95 15.19 11.17
N PHE A 270 -0.29 14.41 10.32
CA PHE A 270 -0.31 14.56 8.86
C PHE A 270 -0.99 13.38 8.14
N SER A 271 -1.07 12.22 8.79
CA SER A 271 -1.83 11.05 8.33
C SER A 271 -2.52 10.42 9.52
N LEU A 272 -3.86 10.32 9.53
CA LEU A 272 -4.60 9.69 10.63
C LEU A 272 -4.14 8.25 10.89
N GLU A 273 -3.63 7.60 9.86
CA GLU A 273 -3.11 6.23 9.91
C GLU A 273 -1.77 6.20 9.14
N PRO A 274 -0.65 6.58 9.78
CA PRO A 274 0.67 6.55 9.12
C PRO A 274 1.13 5.11 8.80
N TRP A 275 0.65 4.15 9.57
CA TRP A 275 0.87 2.73 9.35
C TRP A 275 -0.47 2.05 9.05
N PRO A 276 -0.71 1.59 7.79
CA PRO A 276 -1.98 1.01 7.39
C PRO A 276 -2.43 -0.15 8.28
N ALA A 277 -3.74 -0.25 8.57
CA ALA A 277 -4.33 -1.35 9.34
C ALA A 277 -3.97 -2.72 8.80
N GLU A 278 -3.82 -2.87 7.47
CA GLU A 278 -3.42 -4.12 6.84
C GLU A 278 -2.03 -4.61 7.29
N TYR A 279 -1.17 -3.69 7.77
CA TYR A 279 0.17 -3.99 8.25
C TYR A 279 0.24 -4.08 9.79
N THR A 280 -0.89 -4.19 10.50
CA THR A 280 -0.93 -4.13 11.99
C THR A 280 0.03 -5.12 12.68
N ASN A 281 0.24 -6.29 12.06
CA ASN A 281 1.12 -7.35 12.59
C ASN A 281 2.55 -7.33 12.00
N ILE A 282 2.87 -6.32 11.18
CA ILE A 282 4.21 -6.06 10.65
C ILE A 282 4.86 -4.99 11.52
N ASN A 283 6.00 -5.32 12.11
CA ASN A 283 6.77 -4.34 12.87
C ASN A 283 7.57 -3.43 11.93
N PHE A 284 7.90 -2.22 12.38
CA PHE A 284 8.57 -1.23 11.56
C PHE A 284 9.56 -0.36 12.34
N TYR A 285 10.41 0.33 11.59
CA TYR A 285 11.19 1.45 12.09
C TYR A 285 10.83 2.73 11.33
N THR A 286 10.65 3.82 12.06
CA THR A 286 10.60 5.16 11.47
C THR A 286 12.02 5.71 11.39
N VAL A 287 12.50 5.95 10.16
CA VAL A 287 13.76 6.61 9.85
C VAL A 287 13.47 8.10 9.68
N TYR A 288 13.87 8.92 10.65
CA TYR A 288 13.47 10.32 10.74
C TYR A 288 14.65 11.28 10.59
N LYS A 289 14.63 12.11 9.55
CA LYS A 289 15.48 13.29 9.39
C LYS A 289 14.76 14.50 10.03
N PRO A 290 15.33 15.11 11.09
CA PRO A 290 14.76 16.33 11.66
C PRO A 290 14.85 17.50 10.67
N GLY A 291 13.90 18.42 10.75
CA GLY A 291 13.96 19.68 10.01
C GLY A 291 15.11 20.56 10.49
N SER A 292 15.67 21.33 9.58
CA SER A 292 16.78 22.25 9.83
C SER A 292 16.29 23.63 10.30
N GLU A 293 17.15 24.33 11.04
CA GLU A 293 16.86 25.70 11.50
C GLU A 293 16.68 26.67 10.33
N GLN A 294 17.39 26.45 9.22
CA GLN A 294 17.31 27.28 8.00
C GLN A 294 15.88 27.38 7.46
N TYR A 295 15.10 26.30 7.56
CA TYR A 295 13.72 26.25 7.11
C TYR A 295 12.72 26.25 8.27
N GLY A 296 13.14 26.66 9.49
CA GLY A 296 12.28 26.68 10.67
C GLY A 296 11.73 25.31 11.06
N GLY A 297 12.44 24.23 10.72
CA GLY A 297 12.00 22.85 10.93
C GLY A 297 11.04 22.30 9.89
N LEU A 298 10.74 23.03 8.81
CA LEU A 298 9.72 22.68 7.81
C LEU A 298 10.26 21.79 6.67
N ASP A 299 11.50 21.30 6.76
CA ASP A 299 12.13 20.39 5.78
C ASP A 299 12.42 19.01 6.37
N TRP A 300 11.66 18.60 7.39
CA TRP A 300 11.75 17.25 7.93
C TRP A 300 11.25 16.21 6.91
N ARG A 301 11.82 15.01 6.98
CA ARG A 301 11.41 13.87 6.15
C ARG A 301 11.50 12.58 6.96
N ALA A 302 10.53 11.70 6.78
CA ALA A 302 10.51 10.39 7.41
C ALA A 302 10.22 9.28 6.40
N TRP A 303 10.78 8.11 6.66
CA TRP A 303 10.38 6.87 6.01
C TRP A 303 10.02 5.84 7.08
N ILE A 304 8.85 5.22 6.96
CA ILE A 304 8.51 4.04 7.74
C ILE A 304 8.97 2.82 6.94
N ALA A 305 9.88 2.05 7.52
CA ALA A 305 10.41 0.81 6.96
C ALA A 305 9.77 -0.39 7.67
N GLY A 306 8.86 -1.08 6.98
CA GLY A 306 8.24 -2.31 7.44
C GLY A 306 9.18 -3.50 7.30
N VAL A 307 9.24 -4.31 8.35
CA VAL A 307 10.12 -5.47 8.41
C VAL A 307 9.30 -6.69 8.79
N GLU A 308 9.42 -7.72 7.98
CA GLU A 308 8.88 -9.04 8.30
C GLU A 308 9.99 -10.07 8.48
N PHE A 309 9.63 -11.23 9.01
CA PHE A 309 10.56 -12.34 9.15
C PHE A 309 10.18 -13.45 8.19
N VAL A 310 11.17 -13.92 7.44
CA VAL A 310 11.03 -15.07 6.54
C VAL A 310 12.12 -16.05 6.92
N GLN A 311 11.72 -17.22 7.41
CA GLN A 311 12.60 -18.24 7.98
C GLN A 311 13.51 -17.66 9.08
N GLY A 312 12.91 -16.88 9.98
CA GLY A 312 13.63 -16.22 11.07
C GLY A 312 14.62 -15.15 10.64
N THR A 313 14.66 -14.76 9.36
CA THR A 313 15.54 -13.70 8.83
C THR A 313 14.72 -12.44 8.55
N PRO A 314 15.12 -11.26 9.06
CA PRO A 314 14.40 -10.02 8.79
C PRO A 314 14.55 -9.61 7.32
N LYS A 315 13.43 -9.19 6.71
CA LYS A 315 13.31 -8.73 5.32
C LYS A 315 12.51 -7.44 5.25
N LEU A 316 12.89 -6.57 4.33
CA LEU A 316 12.18 -5.35 4.05
C LEU A 316 10.91 -5.68 3.24
N VAL A 317 9.76 -5.24 3.73
CA VAL A 317 8.45 -5.49 3.09
C VAL A 317 7.71 -4.21 2.74
N ALA A 318 8.01 -3.09 3.40
CA ALA A 318 7.35 -1.82 3.10
C ALA A 318 8.28 -0.61 3.28
N LEU A 319 8.07 0.42 2.44
CA LEU A 319 8.64 1.75 2.58
C LEU A 319 7.56 2.79 2.34
N ILE A 320 7.23 3.58 3.37
CA ILE A 320 6.21 4.63 3.30
C ILE A 320 6.84 5.98 3.60
N HIS A 321 6.68 6.91 2.69
CA HIS A 321 7.30 8.22 2.77
C HIS A 321 6.39 9.29 3.37
N PHE A 322 6.97 10.13 4.24
CA PHE A 322 6.35 11.29 4.85
C PHE A 322 7.29 12.48 4.78
N GLN A 323 6.72 13.66 4.63
CA GLN A 323 7.46 14.92 4.66
C GLN A 323 6.56 16.01 5.23
N TRP A 324 7.17 17.14 5.57
CA TRP A 324 6.41 18.34 5.85
C TRP A 324 5.52 18.75 4.65
N GLU A 325 4.32 19.23 4.96
CA GLU A 325 3.30 19.71 4.02
C GLU A 325 2.79 21.08 4.51
N PRO A 326 2.68 22.09 3.63
CA PRO A 326 2.15 23.42 3.96
C PRO A 326 0.64 23.44 4.23
#